data_AF-A0A970B3G8-F1
#
_entry.id   AF-A0A970B3G8-F1
#
_cell.length_a   1.000
_cell.length_b   1.000
_cell.length_c   1.000
_cell.angle_alpha   90.00
_cell.angle_beta   90.00
_cell.angle_gamma   90.00
#
_symmetry.space_group_name_H-M   'P 1'
#
loop_
_entity.id
_entity.type
_entity.pdbx_description
1 polymer ?
#
loop_
_entity_poly.entity_id
_entity_poly.type
_entity_poly.pdbx_seq_one_letter_code
_entity_poly.pdbx_strand_id
1 'polypeptide(L)'
;MQRFEYQDDSASKFWEVAVHGLSLSVRFGRIGSKGQSQTKSFATAEAAQKEQQKLIAEKTKKGYRAASEYRRIGAHFEPSKRGGSQGRPEHRCKPGCKPS
;
A
#
# COMPACT_ATOMS: atom_id res chain seq x y z
N MET A 1 -4.16 9.62 2.97
CA MET A 1 -3.61 8.51 3.79
C MET A 1 -2.10 8.53 3.69
N GLN A 2 -1.39 8.32 4.81
CA GLN A 2 0.06 8.18 4.82
C GLN A 2 0.41 6.73 5.21
N ARG A 3 1.26 6.10 4.40
CA ARG A 3 1.76 4.73 4.61
C ARG A 3 3.22 4.78 5.02
N PHE A 4 3.55 3.98 6.00
CA PHE A 4 4.89 3.80 6.55
C PHE A 4 5.22 2.32 6.56
N GLU A 5 6.45 2.00 6.22
CA GLU A 5 6.90 0.63 6.05
C GLU A 5 8.17 0.44 6.89
N TYR A 6 8.24 -0.71 7.55
CA TYR A 6 9.35 -1.12 8.39
C TYR A 6 9.73 -2.53 7.96
N GLN A 7 10.93 -2.67 7.41
CA GLN A 7 11.46 -3.94 6.97
C GLN A 7 12.45 -4.44 8.00
N ASP A 8 12.11 -5.56 8.61
CA ASP A 8 12.94 -6.35 9.50
C ASP A 8 13.48 -7.55 8.70
N ASP A 9 14.60 -8.13 9.12
CA ASP A 9 15.35 -9.19 8.42
C ASP A 9 14.46 -10.37 7.99
N SER A 10 13.47 -10.71 8.83
CA SER A 10 12.49 -11.79 8.56
C SER A 10 11.06 -11.32 8.31
N ALA A 11 10.76 -10.01 8.42
CA ALA A 11 9.38 -9.53 8.36
C ALA A 11 9.22 -8.07 7.88
N SER A 12 8.60 -7.90 6.71
CA SER A 12 8.09 -6.59 6.28
C SER A 12 6.77 -6.26 6.99
N LYS A 13 6.73 -5.13 7.69
CA LYS A 13 5.57 -4.61 8.42
C LYS A 13 5.12 -3.28 7.78
N PHE A 14 3.81 -3.07 7.74
CA PHE A 14 3.21 -1.81 7.29
C PHE A 14 2.43 -1.15 8.43
N TRP A 15 2.42 0.18 8.42
CA TRP A 15 1.65 1.04 9.31
C TRP A 15 1.08 2.19 8.49
N GLU A 16 -0.24 2.34 8.50
CA GLU A 16 -0.99 3.30 7.68
C GLU A 16 -1.85 4.17 8.58
N VAL A 17 -1.91 5.46 8.28
CA VAL A 17 -2.72 6.41 9.05
C VAL A 17 -3.46 7.38 8.13
N ALA A 18 -4.75 7.55 8.38
CA ALA A 18 -5.64 8.45 7.65
C ALA A 18 -6.57 9.17 8.62
N VAL A 19 -6.74 10.49 8.46
CA VAL A 19 -7.76 11.26 9.16
C VAL A 19 -8.90 11.51 8.19
N HIS A 20 -10.12 11.22 8.64
CA HIS A 20 -11.39 11.44 7.93
C HIS A 20 -12.23 12.39 8.80
N GLY A 21 -12.00 13.70 8.65
CA GLY A 21 -12.61 14.72 9.50
C GLY A 21 -12.23 14.54 10.98
N LEU A 22 -13.16 13.99 11.76
CA LEU A 22 -13.02 13.72 13.19
C LEU A 22 -12.47 12.32 13.52
N SER A 23 -12.37 11.42 12.53
CA SER A 23 -12.01 10.01 12.73
C SER A 23 -10.60 9.69 12.24
N LEU A 24 -9.73 9.25 13.14
CA LEU A 24 -8.40 8.72 12.82
C LEU A 24 -8.51 7.22 12.56
N SER A 25 -8.27 6.77 11.33
CA SER A 25 -8.14 5.36 10.99
C SER A 25 -6.65 4.98 10.88
N VAL A 26 -6.24 4.01 11.68
CA VAL A 26 -4.89 3.43 11.69
C VAL A 26 -4.98 1.98 11.23
N ARG A 27 -4.15 1.56 10.28
CA ARG A 27 -4.00 0.16 9.86
C ARG A 27 -2.57 -0.31 10.12
N PHE A 28 -2.40 -1.55 10.55
CA PHE A 28 -1.07 -2.10 10.80
C PHE A 28 -1.02 -3.62 10.65
N GLY A 29 0.11 -4.16 10.19
CA GLY A 29 0.26 -5.60 10.06
C GLY A 29 1.55 -6.03 9.37
N ARG A 30 1.68 -7.33 9.14
CA ARG A 30 2.71 -7.90 8.25
C ARG A 30 2.22 -7.77 6.80
N ILE A 31 3.09 -7.35 5.89
CA ILE A 31 2.80 -7.34 4.45
C ILE A 31 2.58 -8.80 4.03
N GLY A 32 1.46 -9.08 3.34
CA GLY A 32 1.02 -10.46 3.04
C GLY A 32 0.07 -11.09 4.07
N SER A 33 -0.47 -10.33 5.03
CA SER A 33 -1.51 -10.78 5.96
C SER A 33 -2.68 -9.79 6.05
N LYS A 34 -3.86 -10.21 6.52
CA LYS A 34 -5.06 -9.34 6.65
C LYS A 34 -4.80 -8.04 7.43
N GLY A 35 -3.87 -8.07 8.38
CA GLY A 35 -3.55 -6.96 9.26
C GLY A 35 -4.68 -6.61 10.22
N GLN A 36 -4.44 -5.60 11.05
CA GLN A 36 -5.39 -5.02 11.99
C GLN A 36 -5.74 -3.59 11.58
N SER A 37 -6.97 -3.17 11.90
CA SER A 37 -7.46 -1.81 11.70
C SER A 37 -7.97 -1.28 13.04
N GLN A 38 -7.67 -0.03 13.35
CA GLN A 38 -8.15 0.64 14.54
C GLN A 38 -8.59 2.06 14.16
N THR A 39 -9.89 2.32 14.26
CA THR A 39 -10.46 3.65 14.05
C THR A 39 -10.77 4.27 15.41
N LYS A 40 -10.35 5.52 15.61
CA LYS A 40 -10.56 6.28 16.85
C LYS A 40 -11.16 7.64 16.52
N SER A 41 -12.28 7.96 17.15
CA SER A 41 -13.00 9.23 16.99
C SER A 41 -12.44 10.29 17.94
N PHE A 42 -12.38 11.54 17.48
CA PHE A 42 -11.93 12.70 18.24
C PHE A 42 -13.02 13.78 18.26
N ALA A 43 -12.96 14.70 19.23
CA ALA A 43 -13.92 15.80 19.33
C ALA A 43 -13.73 16.87 18.25
N THR A 44 -12.51 17.04 17.72
CA THR A 44 -12.19 18.05 16.69
C THR A 44 -11.24 17.49 15.63
N ALA A 45 -11.31 18.04 14.41
CA ALA A 45 -10.47 17.61 13.29
C ALA A 45 -8.98 17.92 13.56
N GLU A 46 -8.70 19.08 14.16
CA GLU A 46 -7.36 19.44 14.63
C GLU A 46 -6.78 18.43 15.63
N ALA A 47 -7.59 17.91 16.57
CA ALA A 47 -7.11 16.92 17.53
C ALA A 47 -6.72 15.60 16.82
N ALA A 48 -7.53 15.15 15.85
CA ALA A 48 -7.20 13.98 15.03
C ALA A 48 -5.92 14.20 14.20
N GLN A 49 -5.72 15.39 13.62
CA GLN A 49 -4.52 15.74 12.87
C GLN A 49 -3.27 15.91 13.75
N LYS A 50 -3.40 16.48 14.96
CA LYS A 50 -2.29 16.62 15.92
C LYS A 50 -1.84 15.25 16.44
N GLU A 51 -2.78 14.37 16.80
CA GLU A 51 -2.43 13.00 17.20
C GLU A 51 -1.84 12.20 16.03
N GLN A 52 -2.37 12.33 14.81
CA GLN A 52 -1.76 11.73 13.60
C GLN A 52 -0.29 12.13 13.46
N GLN A 53 0.01 13.43 13.51
CA GLN A 53 1.38 13.94 13.35
C GLN A 53 2.31 13.47 14.47
N LYS A 54 1.82 13.45 15.72
CA LYS A 54 2.56 12.96 16.89
C LYS A 54 2.88 11.46 16.78
N LEU A 55 1.93 10.64 16.33
CA LEU A 55 2.15 9.22 16.03
C LEU A 55 3.17 9.02 14.90
N ILE A 56 3.08 9.83 13.83
CA ILE A 56 4.03 9.80 12.71
C ILE A 56 5.45 10.10 13.20
N ALA A 57 5.64 11.19 13.96
CA ALA A 57 6.95 11.58 14.47
C ALA A 57 7.60 10.46 15.32
N GLU A 58 6.84 9.80 16.18
CA GLU A 58 7.33 8.68 16.97
C GLU A 58 7.67 7.45 16.11
N LYS A 59 6.84 7.12 15.11
CA LYS A 59 7.09 5.99 14.19
C LYS A 59 8.31 6.22 13.32
N THR A 60 8.44 7.41 12.72
CA THR A 60 9.61 7.77 11.91
C THR A 60 10.89 7.75 12.74
N LYS A 61 10.87 8.25 13.99
CA LYS A 61 12.01 8.15 14.92
C LYS A 61 12.36 6.70 15.28
N LYS A 62 11.41 5.77 15.21
CA LYS A 62 11.58 4.33 15.40
C LYS A 62 12.05 3.59 14.13
N GLY A 63 12.45 4.32 13.08
CA GLY A 63 12.96 3.77 11.83
C GLY A 63 11.91 3.42 10.77
N TYR A 64 10.63 3.73 10.99
CA TYR A 64 9.60 3.53 9.95
C TYR A 64 9.80 4.54 8.83
N ARG A 65 10.01 4.06 7.60
CA ARG A 65 10.18 4.92 6.41
C ARG A 65 8.81 5.25 5.83
N ALA A 66 8.55 6.51 5.51
CA ALA A 66 7.33 6.88 4.79
C ALA A 66 7.39 6.36 3.34
N ALA A 67 6.37 5.64 2.89
CA ALA A 67 6.29 5.15 1.50
C ALA A 67 6.25 6.31 0.48
N SER A 68 5.82 7.49 0.91
CA SER A 68 5.90 8.74 0.13
C SER A 68 7.34 9.22 -0.10
N GLU A 69 8.27 8.90 0.79
CA GLU A 69 9.71 9.20 0.60
C GLU A 69 10.27 8.36 -0.56
N TYR A 70 9.92 7.07 -0.58
CA TYR A 70 10.33 6.15 -1.64
C TYR A 70 9.82 6.60 -3.02
N ARG A 71 8.60 7.17 -3.09
CA ARG A 71 8.09 7.79 -4.34
C ARG A 71 8.87 9.01 -4.82
N ARG A 72 9.60 9.73 -3.95
CA ARG A 72 10.39 10.91 -4.35
C ARG A 72 11.73 10.53 -4.94
N ILE A 73 12.40 9.50 -4.38
CA ILE A 73 13.58 8.89 -5.00
C ILE A 73 13.25 8.00 -6.21
N GLY A 74 12.01 7.53 -6.32
CA GLY A 74 11.50 6.75 -7.47
C GLY A 74 10.90 7.56 -8.63
N ALA A 75 10.78 8.89 -8.52
CA ALA A 75 10.22 9.73 -9.59
C ALA A 75 11.13 9.87 -10.83
N HIS A 76 12.35 9.33 -10.77
CA HIS A 76 13.26 9.17 -11.91
C HIS A 76 13.70 7.70 -12.10
N PHE A 77 12.88 6.73 -11.68
CA PHE A 77 12.93 5.39 -12.28
C PHE A 77 11.66 5.18 -13.10
N GLU A 78 11.77 5.53 -14.38
CA GLU A 78 10.74 5.30 -15.38
C GLU A 78 10.25 3.84 -15.32
N PRO A 79 8.92 3.59 -15.23
CA PRO A 79 8.39 2.24 -15.25
C PRO A 79 8.48 1.69 -16.68
N SER A 80 9.68 1.26 -17.08
CA SER A 80 9.93 0.68 -18.38
C SER A 80 9.13 -0.63 -18.53
N LYS A 81 8.04 -0.50 -19.29
CA LYS A 81 7.40 -1.55 -20.10
C LYS A 81 7.21 -2.90 -19.40
N ARG A 82 6.12 -3.06 -18.64
CA ARG A 82 5.38 -4.33 -18.61
C ARG A 82 3.88 -4.11 -18.82
N GLY A 83 3.53 -3.79 -20.07
CA GLY A 83 2.17 -3.98 -20.56
C GLY A 83 1.87 -5.48 -20.62
N GLY A 84 1.17 -5.99 -19.61
CA GLY A 84 0.70 -7.37 -19.60
C GLY A 84 -0.45 -7.52 -20.59
N SER A 85 -0.20 -8.21 -21.71
CA SER A 85 -1.29 -8.62 -22.60
C SER A 85 -1.97 -9.86 -22.00
N GLN A 86 -3.19 -9.70 -21.48
CA GLN A 86 -4.07 -10.82 -21.14
C GLN A 86 -4.41 -11.62 -22.43
N GLY A 87 -4.35 -12.96 -22.37
CA GLY A 87 -4.53 -13.78 -23.59
C GLY A 87 -4.50 -15.30 -23.40
N ARG A 88 -5.32 -15.83 -22.48
CA ARG A 88 -5.77 -17.26 -22.43
C ARG A 88 -7.17 -17.24 -21.81
N PRO A 89 -8.21 -17.88 -22.39
CA PRO A 89 -8.34 -19.31 -22.72
C PRO A 89 -8.14 -19.65 -24.24
N GLU A 90 -8.37 -20.85 -24.81
CA GLU A 90 -8.55 -22.21 -24.23
C GLU A 90 -7.98 -23.35 -25.13
N HIS A 91 -8.82 -24.01 -25.93
CA HIS A 91 -8.66 -25.35 -26.52
C HIS A 91 -9.22 -25.45 -27.95
N ARG A 92 -8.51 -26.21 -28.81
CA ARG A 92 -9.03 -27.24 -29.75
C ARG A 92 -10.14 -26.87 -30.75
N CYS A 93 -9.79 -26.82 -32.05
CA CYS A 93 -10.30 -27.79 -33.05
C CYS A 93 -9.55 -27.69 -34.41
N LYS A 94 -9.39 -28.83 -35.10
CA LYS A 94 -8.98 -28.91 -36.52
C LYS A 94 -10.23 -28.83 -37.40
N PRO A 95 -10.12 -28.27 -38.61
CA PRO A 95 -10.58 -29.03 -39.77
C PRO A 95 -9.66 -28.86 -40.98
N GLY A 96 -8.95 -29.91 -41.36
CA GLY A 96 -8.21 -29.98 -42.62
C GLY A 96 -9.06 -30.61 -43.73
N CYS A 97 -10.03 -29.88 -44.26
CA CYS A 97 -10.72 -30.27 -45.49
C CYS A 97 -9.97 -29.69 -46.70
N LYS A 98 -9.36 -30.56 -47.51
CA LYS A 98 -8.91 -30.22 -48.87
C LYS A 98 -9.96 -30.73 -49.86
N PRO A 99 -10.57 -29.88 -50.71
CA PRO A 99 -11.26 -30.37 -51.89
C PRO A 99 -10.24 -30.69 -52.98
N SER A 100 -10.36 -31.88 -53.58
CA SER A 100 -9.84 -32.24 -54.90
C SER A 100 -10.56 -33.48 -55.42
#